data_AF-A0A6M0H0C5-F1
#
_entry.id   AF-A0A6M0H0C5-F1
#
_cell.length_a   1.000
_cell.length_b   1.000
_cell.length_c   1.000
_cell.angle_alpha   90.00
_cell.angle_beta   90.00
_cell.angle_gamma   90.00
#
_symmetry.space_group_name_H-M   'P 1'
#
loop_
_entity.id
_entity.type
_entity.pdbx_description
1 polymer ?
#
loop_
_entity_poly.entity_id
_entity_poly.type
_entity_poly.pdbx_seq_one_letter_code
_entity_poly.pdbx_strand_id
1 'polypeptide(L)'
;MKIKNILNWMFSSIQVGIIIFGIVIHQLSTKKMGVMRSLIYRNHVWNSKNIDKTLICILMITAVILLILTIYNYKKNKVWNIVNFIILILNILAIMFMTKLNSDLILSYYVLSMSITIVFVIEVLKKLLLKQQN
;
A
#
# COMPACT_ATOMS: atom_id res chain seq x y z
N MET A 1 22.25 -0.96 17.14
CA MET A 1 21.97 -2.03 16.15
C MET A 1 20.68 -2.82 16.46
N LYS A 2 20.45 -3.28 17.70
CA LYS A 2 19.26 -4.08 18.06
C LYS A 2 17.90 -3.37 17.83
N ILE A 3 17.78 -2.09 18.18
CA ILE A 3 16.53 -1.32 18.03
C ILE A 3 16.13 -1.13 16.55
N LYS A 4 17.09 -0.92 15.64
CA LYS A 4 16.83 -0.81 14.18
C LYS A 4 16.20 -2.09 13.64
N ASN A 5 16.74 -3.25 14.03
CA ASN A 5 16.21 -4.55 13.60
C ASN A 5 14.81 -4.81 14.18
N ILE A 6 14.58 -4.45 15.45
CA ILE A 6 13.26 -4.60 16.09
C ILE A 6 12.22 -3.74 15.38
N LEU A 7 12.49 -2.45 15.14
CA LEU A 7 11.57 -1.56 14.42
C LEU A 7 11.29 -2.05 13.00
N ASN A 8 12.33 -2.49 12.29
CA ASN A 8 12.19 -3.08 10.96
C ASN A 8 11.27 -4.31 10.97
N TRP A 9 11.46 -5.20 11.94
CA TRP A 9 10.66 -6.40 12.11
C TRP A 9 9.21 -6.09 12.49
N MET A 10 8.97 -5.08 13.34
CA MET A 10 7.64 -4.59 13.68
C MET A 10 6.91 -4.05 12.44
N PHE A 11 7.53 -3.16 11.65
CA PHE A 11 6.91 -2.62 10.44
C PHE A 11 6.58 -3.71 9.42
N SER A 12 7.49 -4.67 9.23
CA SER A 12 7.26 -5.79 8.32
C SER A 12 6.15 -6.72 8.82
N SER A 13 6.05 -6.96 10.13
CA SER A 13 4.97 -7.76 10.71
C SER A 13 3.61 -7.10 10.52
N ILE A 14 3.54 -5.78 10.68
CA ILE A 14 2.31 -5.00 10.44
C ILE A 14 1.91 -5.07 8.97
N GLN A 15 2.85 -4.91 8.03
CA GLN A 15 2.57 -5.03 6.59
C GLN A 15 2.01 -6.41 6.24
N VAL A 16 2.61 -7.49 6.76
CA VAL A 16 2.12 -8.85 6.54
C VAL A 16 0.72 -9.03 7.13
N GLY A 17 0.47 -8.53 8.34
CA GLY A 17 -0.85 -8.57 8.97
C GLY A 17 -1.94 -7.86 8.15
N ILE A 18 -1.61 -6.70 7.57
CA ILE A 18 -2.53 -5.95 6.71
C ILE A 18 -2.86 -6.72 5.43
N ILE A 19 -1.87 -7.36 4.81
CA ILE A 19 -2.08 -8.16 3.60
C ILE A 19 -2.98 -9.37 3.91
N ILE A 20 -2.70 -10.08 5.00
CA ILE A 20 -3.53 -11.21 5.46
C ILE A 20 -4.96 -10.74 5.72
N PHE A 21 -5.12 -9.61 6.40
CA PHE A 21 -6.44 -9.03 6.66
C PHE A 21 -7.21 -8.75 5.36
N GLY A 22 -6.58 -8.15 4.35
CA GLY A 22 -7.19 -7.90 3.05
C GLY A 22 -7.67 -9.18 2.37
N ILE A 23 -6.84 -10.24 2.38
CA ILE A 23 -7.18 -11.55 1.80
C ILE A 23 -8.36 -12.20 2.55
N VAL A 24 -8.32 -12.20 3.89
CA VAL A 24 -9.37 -12.79 4.72
C VAL A 24 -10.70 -12.06 4.52
N ILE A 25 -10.70 -10.72 4.50
CA ILE A 25 -11.92 -9.95 4.23
C ILE A 25 -12.46 -10.24 2.83
N HIS A 26 -11.59 -10.35 1.82
CA HIS A 26 -12.02 -10.72 0.48
C HIS A 26 -12.67 -12.11 0.44
N GLN A 27 -12.06 -13.13 1.07
CA GLN A 27 -12.65 -14.46 1.15
C GLN A 27 -13.96 -14.50 1.94
N LEU A 28 -14.06 -13.72 3.02
CA LEU A 28 -15.30 -13.63 3.79
C LEU A 28 -16.39 -12.86 3.05
N SER A 29 -16.02 -11.93 2.17
CA SER A 29 -16.99 -11.15 1.39
C SER A 29 -17.82 -12.02 0.45
N THR A 30 -17.24 -13.11 -0.07
CA THR A 30 -17.94 -14.06 -0.94
C THR A 30 -18.67 -15.17 -0.18
N LYS A 31 -18.25 -15.48 1.05
CA LYS A 31 -18.81 -16.59 1.86
C LYS A 31 -19.84 -16.16 2.91
N LYS A 32 -19.77 -14.92 3.42
CA LYS A 32 -20.62 -14.44 4.52
C LYS A 32 -21.43 -13.22 4.13
N MET A 33 -22.75 -13.39 4.08
CA MET A 33 -23.70 -12.35 3.66
C MET A 33 -23.66 -11.09 4.54
N GLY A 34 -23.38 -11.22 5.84
CA GLY A 34 -23.22 -10.07 6.73
C GLY A 34 -22.00 -9.20 6.36
N VAL A 35 -20.88 -9.82 6.02
CA VAL A 35 -19.67 -9.13 5.55
C VAL A 35 -19.92 -8.49 4.20
N MET A 36 -20.60 -9.21 3.30
CA MET A 36 -21.01 -8.69 2.00
C MET A 36 -21.85 -7.41 2.12
N ARG A 37 -22.93 -7.44 2.92
CA ARG A 37 -23.81 -6.27 3.14
C ARG A 37 -23.04 -5.08 3.74
N SER A 38 -22.18 -5.33 4.72
CA SER A 38 -21.33 -4.29 5.32
C SER A 38 -20.39 -3.66 4.28
N LEU A 39 -19.81 -4.46 3.39
CA LEU A 39 -18.90 -3.97 2.35
C LEU A 39 -19.63 -3.18 1.28
N ILE A 40 -20.82 -3.61 0.84
CA ILE A 40 -21.66 -2.86 -0.11
C ILE A 40 -21.98 -1.46 0.45
N TYR A 41 -22.46 -1.41 1.69
CA TYR A 41 -22.78 -0.14 2.35
C TYR A 41 -21.55 0.78 2.43
N ARG A 42 -20.41 0.24 2.88
CA ARG A 42 -19.16 1.01 2.98
C ARG A 42 -18.67 1.48 1.61
N ASN A 43 -18.73 0.65 0.59
CA ASN A 43 -18.34 1.03 -0.77
C ASN A 43 -19.20 2.18 -1.28
N HIS A 44 -20.51 2.14 -1.06
CA HIS A 44 -21.40 3.23 -1.44
C HIS A 44 -21.05 4.54 -0.72
N VAL A 45 -20.83 4.48 0.60
CA VAL A 45 -20.44 5.65 1.43
C VAL A 45 -19.06 6.20 1.06
N TRP A 46 -18.12 5.35 0.70
CA TRP A 46 -16.76 5.77 0.34
C TRP A 46 -16.67 6.27 -1.11
N ASN A 47 -17.50 5.73 -2.00
CA ASN A 47 -17.63 6.21 -3.36
C ASN A 47 -18.24 7.62 -3.40
N SER A 48 -19.29 7.88 -2.60
CA SER A 48 -19.87 9.23 -2.52
C SER A 48 -18.89 10.27 -1.97
N LYS A 49 -17.87 9.84 -1.24
CA LYS A 49 -16.78 10.69 -0.72
C LYS A 49 -15.56 10.78 -1.66
N ASN A 50 -15.59 10.14 -2.84
CA ASN A 50 -14.46 10.07 -3.78
C ASN A 50 -13.15 9.59 -3.11
N ILE A 51 -13.23 8.63 -2.18
CA ILE A 51 -12.06 8.13 -1.43
C ILE A 51 -11.02 7.49 -2.36
N ASP A 52 -11.46 6.92 -3.48
CA ASP A 52 -10.62 6.37 -4.54
C ASP A 52 -9.61 7.41 -5.06
N LYS A 53 -10.07 8.63 -5.37
CA LYS A 53 -9.20 9.72 -5.85
C LYS A 53 -8.17 10.12 -4.79
N THR A 54 -8.57 10.15 -3.52
CA THR A 54 -7.66 10.43 -2.40
C THR A 54 -6.60 9.35 -2.27
N LEU A 55 -6.98 8.07 -2.33
CA LEU A 55 -6.04 6.94 -2.24
C LEU A 55 -5.07 6.91 -3.42
N ILE A 56 -5.54 7.17 -4.64
CA ILE A 56 -4.70 7.30 -5.83
C ILE A 56 -3.70 8.46 -5.67
N CYS A 57 -4.14 9.61 -5.17
CA CYS A 57 -3.27 10.76 -4.90
C CYS A 57 -2.16 10.41 -3.90
N ILE A 58 -2.50 9.73 -2.80
CA ILE A 58 -1.51 9.27 -1.81
C ILE A 58 -0.52 8.30 -2.47
N LEU A 59 -0.99 7.35 -3.29
CA LEU A 59 -0.10 6.44 -4.00
C LEU A 59 0.84 7.16 -4.97
N MET A 60 0.34 8.13 -5.74
CA MET A 60 1.17 8.97 -6.62
C MET A 60 2.27 9.70 -5.83
N ILE A 61 1.93 10.28 -4.67
CA ILE A 61 2.92 10.91 -3.78
C ILE A 61 3.97 9.89 -3.32
N THR A 62 3.55 8.69 -2.88
CA THR A 62 4.50 7.65 -2.46
C THR A 62 5.40 7.18 -3.61
N ALA A 63 4.88 7.10 -4.84
CA ALA A 63 5.67 6.75 -6.02
C ALA A 63 6.73 7.81 -6.33
N VAL A 64 6.38 9.09 -6.26
CA VAL A 64 7.33 10.21 -6.43
C VAL A 64 8.43 10.16 -5.37
N ILE A 65 8.09 9.94 -4.10
CA ILE A 65 9.08 9.82 -3.02
C ILE A 65 10.02 8.63 -3.27
N LEU A 66 9.49 7.47 -3.66
CA LEU A 66 10.29 6.30 -3.98
C LEU A 66 11.24 6.55 -5.16
N LEU A 67 10.80 7.29 -6.17
CA LEU A 67 11.60 7.68 -7.33
C LEU A 67 12.74 8.64 -6.92
N ILE A 68 12.47 9.62 -6.06
CA ILE A 68 13.52 10.49 -5.51
C ILE A 68 14.54 9.67 -4.72
N LEU A 69 14.08 8.71 -3.91
CA LEU A 69 14.95 7.84 -3.11
C LEU A 69 15.83 6.92 -3.98
N THR A 70 15.32 6.40 -5.09
CA THR A 70 16.10 5.59 -6.03
C THR A 70 17.17 6.42 -6.73
N ILE A 71 16.81 7.59 -7.26
CA ILE A 71 17.77 8.50 -7.92
C ILE A 71 18.86 8.92 -6.94
N TYR A 72 18.50 9.33 -5.73
CA TYR A 72 19.48 9.74 -4.71
C TYR A 72 20.46 8.61 -4.37
N ASN A 73 19.96 7.39 -4.17
CA ASN A 73 20.81 6.24 -3.87
C ASN A 73 21.76 5.90 -5.00
N TYR A 74 21.27 5.98 -6.24
CA TYR A 74 22.09 5.78 -7.43
C TYR A 74 23.19 6.83 -7.53
N LYS A 75 22.88 8.11 -7.29
CA LYS A 75 23.88 9.19 -7.33
C LYS A 75 24.96 9.01 -6.25
N LYS A 76 24.59 8.58 -5.04
CA LYS A 76 25.52 8.42 -3.91
C LYS A 76 26.41 7.18 -4.06
N ASN A 77 25.82 6.03 -4.37
CA ASN A 77 26.52 4.74 -4.30
C ASN A 77 26.85 4.15 -5.68
N LYS A 78 26.36 4.73 -6.78
CA LYS A 78 26.44 4.19 -8.16
C LYS A 78 25.91 2.76 -8.32
N VAL A 79 25.18 2.24 -7.33
CA VAL A 79 24.56 0.91 -7.36
C VAL A 79 23.05 1.06 -7.45
N TRP A 80 22.44 0.37 -8.41
CA TRP A 80 21.00 0.25 -8.51
C TRP A 80 20.46 -0.64 -7.40
N ASN A 81 19.63 -0.08 -6.53
CA ASN A 81 18.93 -0.87 -5.52
C ASN A 81 17.72 -1.56 -6.17
N ILE A 82 17.91 -2.80 -6.62
CA ILE A 82 16.89 -3.62 -7.29
C ILE A 82 15.60 -3.70 -6.46
N VAL A 83 15.71 -3.81 -5.12
CA VAL A 83 14.55 -3.89 -4.23
C VAL A 83 13.70 -2.61 -4.30
N ASN A 84 14.33 -1.44 -4.33
CA ASN A 84 13.58 -0.18 -4.48
C ASN A 84 12.90 -0.08 -5.84
N PHE A 85 13.54 -0.59 -6.89
CA PHE A 85 12.98 -0.60 -8.24
C PHE A 85 11.75 -1.50 -8.33
N ILE A 86 11.81 -2.71 -7.76
CA ILE A 86 10.67 -3.64 -7.67
C ILE A 86 9.51 -3.00 -6.91
N ILE A 87 9.78 -2.33 -5.78
CA ILE A 87 8.75 -1.65 -4.99
C ILE A 87 8.09 -0.52 -5.79
N LEU A 88 8.86 0.22 -6.60
CA LEU A 88 8.31 1.25 -7.47
C LEU A 88 7.40 0.65 -8.55
N ILE A 89 7.80 -0.45 -9.17
CA ILE A 89 6.95 -1.18 -10.15
C ILE A 89 5.65 -1.65 -9.48
N LEU A 90 5.72 -2.24 -8.30
CA LEU A 90 4.53 -2.68 -7.55
C LEU A 90 3.60 -1.50 -7.22
N ASN A 91 4.14 -0.32 -6.94
CA ASN A 91 3.33 0.88 -6.69
C ASN A 91 2.60 1.33 -7.96
N ILE A 92 3.27 1.34 -9.11
CA ILE A 92 2.65 1.64 -10.40
C ILE A 92 1.53 0.64 -10.71
N LEU A 93 1.75 -0.67 -10.47
CA LEU A 93 0.72 -1.69 -10.61
C LEU A 93 -0.48 -1.44 -9.69
N ALA A 94 -0.25 -0.99 -8.46
CA ALA A 94 -1.33 -0.62 -7.53
C ALA A 94 -2.14 0.58 -8.03
N ILE A 95 -1.49 1.59 -8.60
CA ILE A 95 -2.17 2.74 -9.22
C ILE A 95 -3.01 2.26 -10.42
N MET A 96 -2.46 1.41 -11.27
CA MET A 96 -3.18 0.81 -12.40
C MET A 96 -4.40 0.00 -11.93
N PHE A 97 -4.24 -0.78 -10.86
CA PHE A 97 -5.34 -1.51 -10.23
C PHE A 97 -6.48 -0.55 -9.81
N MET A 98 -6.17 0.54 -9.10
CA MET A 98 -7.19 1.49 -8.62
C MET A 98 -7.84 2.34 -9.71
N THR A 99 -7.15 2.54 -10.83
CA THR A 99 -7.67 3.35 -11.94
C THR A 99 -8.49 2.55 -12.93
N LYS A 100 -8.18 1.26 -13.10
CA LYS A 100 -8.90 0.37 -14.03
C LYS A 100 -10.03 -0.42 -13.40
N LEU A 101 -9.94 -0.75 -12.12
CA LEU A 101 -10.95 -1.54 -11.42
C LEU A 101 -11.82 -0.62 -10.57
N ASN A 102 -13.14 -0.81 -10.67
CA ASN A 102 -14.12 -0.03 -9.94
C ASN A 102 -14.65 -0.78 -8.71
N SER A 103 -15.21 -0.02 -7.78
CA SER A 103 -15.87 -0.54 -6.57
C SER A 103 -17.07 -1.44 -6.86
N ASP A 104 -17.65 -1.33 -8.05
CA ASP A 104 -18.76 -2.18 -8.52
C ASP A 104 -18.31 -3.59 -8.92
N LEU A 105 -17.06 -3.74 -9.36
CA LEU A 105 -16.51 -5.03 -9.79
C LEU A 105 -15.99 -5.87 -8.61
N ILE A 106 -15.48 -5.21 -7.57
CA ILE A 106 -14.83 -5.89 -6.45
C ILE A 106 -15.48 -5.44 -5.14
N LEU A 107 -16.18 -6.36 -4.47
CA LEU A 107 -16.89 -6.04 -3.23
C LEU A 107 -15.96 -5.52 -2.12
N SER A 108 -14.75 -6.04 -2.04
CA SER A 108 -13.72 -5.61 -1.09
C SER A 108 -12.81 -4.49 -1.63
N TYR A 109 -13.21 -3.79 -2.70
CA TYR A 109 -12.36 -2.83 -3.42
C TYR A 109 -11.66 -1.85 -2.50
N TYR A 110 -12.41 -1.05 -1.74
CA TYR A 110 -11.81 -0.02 -0.90
C TYR A 110 -11.01 -0.58 0.27
N VAL A 111 -11.36 -1.77 0.79
CA VAL A 111 -10.57 -2.42 1.84
C VAL A 111 -9.22 -2.84 1.31
N LEU A 112 -9.18 -3.46 0.13
CA LEU A 112 -7.94 -3.80 -0.56
C LEU A 112 -7.14 -2.55 -0.91
N SER A 113 -7.80 -1.53 -1.45
CA SER A 113 -7.16 -0.28 -1.84
C SER A 113 -6.53 0.43 -0.65
N MET A 114 -7.25 0.59 0.46
CA MET A 114 -6.67 1.14 1.69
C MET A 114 -5.50 0.30 2.21
N SER A 115 -5.64 -1.03 2.21
CA SER A 115 -4.59 -1.92 2.69
C SER A 115 -3.29 -1.74 1.89
N ILE A 116 -3.40 -1.68 0.56
CA ILE A 116 -2.28 -1.43 -0.34
C ILE A 116 -1.65 -0.05 -0.08
N THR A 117 -2.46 1.00 0.01
CA THR A 117 -1.96 2.36 0.29
C THR A 117 -1.21 2.43 1.62
N ILE A 118 -1.75 1.82 2.68
CA ILE A 118 -1.09 1.80 4.01
C ILE A 118 0.25 1.06 3.93
N VAL A 119 0.32 -0.08 3.25
CA VAL A 119 1.57 -0.84 3.08
C VAL A 119 2.66 0.02 2.41
N PHE A 120 2.31 0.77 1.36
CA PHE A 120 3.25 1.66 0.67
C PHE A 120 3.67 2.85 1.54
N VAL A 121 2.75 3.44 2.29
CA VAL A 121 3.08 4.52 3.25
C VAL A 121 4.07 4.01 4.31
N ILE A 122 3.82 2.84 4.89
CA ILE A 122 4.73 2.22 5.85
C ILE A 122 6.10 1.96 5.22
N GLU A 123 6.14 1.47 3.98
CA GLU A 123 7.40 1.18 3.29
C GLU A 123 8.23 2.44 3.03
N VAL A 124 7.58 3.54 2.65
CA VAL A 124 8.23 4.85 2.50
C VAL A 124 8.78 5.35 3.84
N LEU A 125 7.96 5.33 4.90
CA LEU A 125 8.37 5.76 6.24
C LEU A 125 9.56 4.96 6.76
N LYS A 126 9.51 3.63 6.59
CA LYS A 126 10.60 2.72 6.95
C LYS A 126 11.90 3.08 6.23
N LYS A 127 11.84 3.38 4.93
CA LYS A 127 13.03 3.78 4.14
C LYS A 127 13.57 5.14 4.56
N LEU A 128 12.72 6.09 4.93
CA LEU A 128 13.16 7.40 5.41
C LEU A 128 13.83 7.28 6.79
N LEU A 129 13.20 6.59 7.74
CA LEU A 129 13.68 6.45 9.12
C LEU A 129 14.96 5.62 9.21
N LEU A 130 15.05 4.50 8.47
CA LEU A 130 16.23 3.63 8.53
C LEU A 130 17.45 4.22 7.81
N LYS A 131 17.24 5.19 6.90
CA LYS A 131 18.30 5.83 6.11
C LYS A 131 18.89 7.07 6.80
N GLN A 132 18.14 7.79 7.64
CA GLN A 132 18.62 8.99 8.34
C GLN A 132 19.67 8.73 9.43
N GLN A 133 20.00 7.47 9.74
CA GLN A 133 20.91 7.09 10.82
C GLN A 133 22.21 6.40 10.34
N ASN A 134 22.60 6.66 9.08
CA ASN A 134 23.85 6.21 8.43
C ASN A 134 24.49 7.38 7.68
#